data_AF-A0A7X6T6C9-F1
#
_entry.id   AF-A0A7X6T6C9-F1
#
_cell.length_a   1.000
_cell.length_b   1.000
_cell.length_c   1.000
_cell.angle_alpha   90.00
_cell.angle_beta   90.00
_cell.angle_gamma   90.00
#
_symmetry.space_group_name_H-M   'P 1'
#
loop_
_entity.id
_entity.type
_entity.pdbx_description
1 polymer ?
#
loop_
_entity_poly.entity_id
_entity_poly.type
_entity_poly.pdbx_seq_one_letter_code
_entity_poly.pdbx_strand_id
1 'polypeptide(L)'
;MKVKEKGYLTVVTQEGRLEFSSEIERTVLNLLTDNGINDIAAPCGGNGLCGKCIVQLLEGEASPPDEDEKRLLTPQQLDDGVRLACRMRLPVGGRASISLLNLESEAQVVTTFLSGTEKEVGRRDVAENSYGCAIDIGTTTVVVYLVRLDTQEIIDNRSQMNPQRVFGGDVISRIQYSEESEGGLEQLQKAIARQLSTMIDQLLESSAIAPDRLKEIVVVGNPTMAHLLLGANPSSIAYAPFLPLFTEPRQEEASQFGFNQGAKLILPGLVSGYIGSDVTVGLLATGVLERQAKVLYIDIGTNGEIALWDGSKLYCCSSAAGPAFEGASIRQGLGAIPGAIDRIWAGQDGEVASSTISGEPAKGICGSA
;
A
#
# COMPACT_ATOMS: atom_id res chain seq x y z
N MET A 1 -10.27 23.59 38.33
CA MET A 1 -9.86 22.87 37.12
C MET A 1 -9.73 21.40 37.50
N LYS A 2 -10.57 20.51 36.95
CA LYS A 2 -10.34 19.06 37.11
C LYS A 2 -9.13 18.72 36.25
N VAL A 3 -8.07 18.16 36.86
CA VAL A 3 -6.97 17.53 36.11
C VAL A 3 -7.61 16.41 35.31
N LYS A 4 -7.64 16.51 33.98
CA LYS A 4 -8.09 15.40 33.14
C LYS A 4 -7.05 14.29 33.29
N GLU A 5 -7.47 13.12 33.76
CA GLU A 5 -6.60 11.96 33.79
C GLU A 5 -6.18 11.59 32.37
N LYS A 6 -4.90 11.29 32.18
CA LYS A 6 -4.32 10.91 30.89
C LYS A 6 -3.89 9.45 30.95
N GLY A 7 -4.22 8.69 29.91
CA GLY A 7 -3.58 7.40 29.67
C GLY A 7 -2.19 7.64 29.04
N TYR A 8 -1.22 6.79 29.36
CA TYR A 8 0.13 6.84 28.78
C TYR A 8 0.49 5.51 28.11
N LEU A 9 0.94 5.57 26.86
CA LEU A 9 1.48 4.44 26.12
C LEU A 9 2.97 4.66 25.91
N THR A 10 3.80 3.72 26.35
CA THR A 10 5.22 3.69 26.03
C THR A 10 5.47 2.66 24.94
N VAL A 11 6.00 3.09 23.81
CA VAL A 11 6.42 2.20 22.71
C VAL A 11 7.93 2.01 22.81
N VAL A 12 8.34 0.76 23.02
CA VAL A 12 9.74 0.36 23.08
C VAL A 12 10.17 -0.08 21.69
N THR A 13 11.08 0.69 21.08
CA THR A 13 11.70 0.40 19.79
C THR A 13 13.17 0.04 19.99
N GLN A 14 13.86 -0.40 18.93
CA GLN A 14 15.31 -0.63 18.97
C GLN A 14 16.10 0.68 19.18
N GLU A 15 15.53 1.82 18.79
CA GLU A 15 16.16 3.15 18.86
C GLU A 15 15.88 3.88 20.18
N GLY A 16 14.91 3.41 20.98
CA GLY A 16 14.61 4.01 22.28
C GLY A 16 13.17 3.78 22.76
N ARG A 17 12.70 4.67 23.64
CA ARG A 17 11.34 4.66 24.19
C ARG A 17 10.61 5.92 23.72
N LEU A 18 9.47 5.73 23.08
CA LEU A 18 8.56 6.80 22.69
C LEU A 18 7.36 6.79 23.64
N GLU A 19 6.98 7.94 24.18
CA GLU A 19 5.84 8.05 25.09
C GLU A 19 4.74 8.90 24.46
N PHE A 20 3.53 8.34 24.44
CA PHE A 20 2.32 8.98 23.94
C PHE A 20 1.31 9.09 25.06
N SER A 21 0.50 10.14 25.04
CA SER A 21 -0.57 10.32 26.01
C SER A 21 -1.89 10.64 25.31
N SER A 22 -2.99 10.21 25.92
CA SER A 22 -4.33 10.52 25.44
C SER A 22 -5.26 10.89 26.59
N GLU A 23 -6.11 11.90 26.37
CA GLU A 23 -7.16 12.33 27.32
C GLU A 23 -8.47 11.54 27.13
N ILE A 24 -8.54 10.69 26.11
CA ILE A 24 -9.69 9.85 25.79
C ILE A 24 -9.22 8.42 25.52
N GLU A 25 -10.11 7.46 25.75
CA GLU A 25 -9.84 6.08 25.38
C GLU A 25 -9.63 5.96 23.86
N ARG A 26 -8.53 5.31 23.48
CA ARG A 26 -8.16 5.06 22.08
C ARG A 26 -7.69 3.62 21.95
N THR A 27 -7.83 3.07 20.75
CA THR A 27 -7.08 1.86 20.39
C THR A 27 -5.60 2.20 20.29
N VAL A 28 -4.75 1.22 20.57
CA VAL A 28 -3.30 1.37 20.42
C VAL A 28 -2.95 1.74 18.98
N LEU A 29 -3.62 1.14 17.98
CA LEU A 29 -3.41 1.46 16.57
C LEU A 29 -3.63 2.95 16.28
N ASN A 30 -4.75 3.52 16.71
CA ASN A 30 -5.02 4.94 16.45
C ASN A 30 -4.02 5.84 17.17
N LEU A 31 -3.62 5.49 18.40
CA LEU A 31 -2.64 6.28 19.13
C LEU A 31 -1.26 6.26 18.46
N LEU A 32 -0.85 5.14 17.87
CA LEU A 32 0.38 5.03 17.08
C LEU A 32 0.28 5.88 15.81
N THR A 33 -0.80 5.71 15.04
CA THR A 33 -1.03 6.45 13.78
C THR A 33 -1.11 7.96 13.99
N ASP A 34 -1.86 8.42 14.98
CA ASP A 34 -2.01 9.86 15.33
C ASP A 34 -0.65 10.50 15.68
N ASN A 35 0.32 9.70 16.16
CA ASN A 35 1.67 10.14 16.51
C ASN A 35 2.72 9.79 15.44
N GLY A 36 2.29 9.38 14.25
CA GLY A 36 3.17 9.15 13.10
C GLY A 36 3.91 7.82 13.08
N ILE A 37 3.57 6.87 13.96
CA ILE A 37 4.11 5.50 13.92
C ILE A 37 3.21 4.64 13.02
N ASN A 38 3.72 4.29 11.83
CA ASN A 38 2.97 3.55 10.81
C ASN A 38 3.55 2.16 10.49
N ASP A 39 4.56 1.71 11.22
CA ASP A 39 5.29 0.45 10.97
C ASP A 39 4.48 -0.82 11.34
N ILE A 40 3.26 -0.63 11.85
CA ILE A 40 2.36 -1.73 12.21
C ILE A 40 1.48 -2.17 11.03
N ALA A 41 1.36 -3.49 10.84
CA ALA A 41 0.57 -4.08 9.77
C ALA A 41 -0.94 -4.04 10.09
N ALA A 42 -1.70 -3.16 9.42
CA ALA A 42 -3.15 -3.05 9.63
C ALA A 42 -3.96 -3.14 8.31
N PRO A 43 -3.83 -4.21 7.50
CA PRO A 43 -4.45 -4.29 6.17
C PRO A 43 -5.98 -4.27 6.19
N CYS A 44 -6.61 -4.68 7.30
CA CYS A 44 -8.07 -4.57 7.45
C CYS A 44 -8.54 -3.19 7.95
N GLY A 45 -7.68 -2.16 8.00
CA GLY A 45 -8.03 -0.83 8.47
C GLY A 45 -8.43 -0.77 9.94
N GLY A 46 -7.97 -1.72 10.76
CA GLY A 46 -8.31 -1.79 12.18
C GLY A 46 -9.64 -2.48 12.54
N ASN A 47 -10.33 -3.09 11.57
CA ASN A 47 -11.63 -3.74 11.78
C ASN A 47 -11.60 -5.08 12.54
N GLY A 48 -10.43 -5.53 13.03
CA GLY A 48 -10.33 -6.80 13.77
C GLY A 48 -10.54 -8.05 12.91
N LEU A 49 -10.30 -7.97 11.59
CA LEU A 49 -10.59 -9.08 10.67
C LEU A 49 -9.37 -9.94 10.34
N CYS A 50 -8.17 -9.35 10.31
CA CYS A 50 -7.00 -10.00 9.71
C CYS A 50 -5.97 -10.55 10.71
N GLY A 51 -5.98 -10.09 11.97
CA GLY A 51 -5.01 -10.52 12.99
C GLY A 51 -3.58 -10.02 12.80
N LYS A 52 -3.31 -9.09 11.88
CA LYS A 52 -1.94 -8.65 11.55
C LYS A 52 -1.42 -7.46 12.35
N CYS A 53 -2.29 -6.72 13.05
CA CYS A 53 -1.93 -5.52 13.82
C CYS A 53 -1.24 -5.87 15.15
N ILE A 54 -0.23 -6.75 15.11
CA ILE A 54 0.30 -7.43 16.28
C ILE A 54 1.26 -6.53 17.06
N VAL A 55 1.03 -6.45 18.37
CA VAL A 55 1.93 -5.81 19.34
C VAL A 55 2.13 -6.74 20.53
N GLN A 56 3.23 -6.53 21.24
CA GLN A 56 3.53 -7.25 22.46
C GLN A 56 3.31 -6.30 23.64
N LEU A 57 2.38 -6.62 24.53
CA LEU A 57 2.25 -5.95 25.83
C LEU A 57 3.39 -6.43 26.72
N LEU A 58 4.23 -5.49 27.17
CA LEU A 58 5.38 -5.75 28.03
C LEU A 58 4.99 -5.56 29.50
N GLU A 59 4.40 -4.42 29.82
CA GLU A 59 4.03 -4.04 31.18
C GLU A 59 2.78 -3.14 31.19
N GLY A 60 2.05 -3.12 32.31
CA GLY A 60 0.95 -2.20 32.54
C GLY A 60 -0.44 -2.78 32.24
N GLU A 61 -1.44 -1.89 32.24
CA GLU A 61 -2.85 -2.26 32.12
C GLU A 61 -3.45 -1.77 30.80
N ALA A 62 -4.08 -2.68 30.09
CA ALA A 62 -4.86 -2.42 28.89
C ALA A 62 -6.21 -3.14 28.99
N SER A 63 -7.12 -2.86 28.05
CA SER A 63 -8.39 -3.59 27.98
C SER A 63 -8.18 -5.11 27.93
N PRO A 64 -9.07 -5.91 28.53
CA PRO A 64 -9.02 -7.36 28.37
C PRO A 64 -9.14 -7.76 26.89
N PRO A 65 -8.59 -8.93 26.49
CA PRO A 65 -8.74 -9.43 25.12
C PRO A 65 -10.21 -9.57 24.72
N ASP A 66 -10.57 -8.98 23.59
CA ASP A 66 -11.94 -9.08 23.06
C ASP A 66 -12.15 -10.36 22.22
N GLU A 67 -13.37 -10.53 21.71
CA GLU A 67 -13.72 -11.73 20.92
C GLU A 67 -12.97 -11.82 19.59
N ASP A 68 -12.59 -10.69 18.98
CA ASP A 68 -11.81 -10.69 17.74
C ASP A 68 -10.37 -11.11 18.02
N GLU A 69 -9.78 -10.65 19.12
CA GLU A 69 -8.46 -11.09 19.58
C GLU A 69 -8.45 -12.59 19.88
N LYS A 70 -9.44 -13.10 20.62
CA LYS A 70 -9.55 -14.54 20.92
C LYS A 70 -9.77 -15.41 19.68
N ARG A 71 -10.41 -14.86 18.64
CA ARG A 71 -10.65 -15.56 17.37
C ARG A 71 -9.39 -15.63 16.50
N LEU A 72 -8.56 -14.59 16.55
CA LEU A 72 -7.42 -14.41 15.64
C LEU A 72 -6.07 -14.79 16.24
N LEU A 73 -5.92 -14.68 17.55
CA LEU A 73 -4.71 -15.05 18.28
C LEU A 73 -4.92 -16.38 18.99
N THR A 74 -3.84 -17.17 19.10
CA THR A 74 -3.85 -18.40 19.89
C THR A 74 -3.88 -18.08 21.38
N PRO A 75 -4.38 -18.99 22.24
CA PRO A 75 -4.33 -18.81 23.69
C PRO A 75 -2.91 -18.56 24.21
N GLN A 76 -1.91 -19.27 23.67
CA GLN A 76 -0.50 -19.07 24.03
C GLN A 76 -0.02 -17.66 23.68
N GLN A 77 -0.36 -17.14 22.51
CA GLN A 77 -0.01 -15.77 22.13
C GLN A 77 -0.59 -14.74 23.10
N LEU A 78 -1.87 -14.89 23.48
CA LEU A 78 -2.51 -14.00 24.45
C LEU A 78 -1.84 -14.07 25.83
N ASP A 79 -1.52 -15.28 26.29
CA ASP A 79 -0.80 -15.52 27.55
C ASP A 79 0.62 -14.93 27.53
N ASP A 80 1.29 -15.00 26.39
CA ASP A 80 2.60 -14.40 26.16
C ASP A 80 2.52 -12.86 26.09
N GLY A 81 1.32 -12.26 26.09
CA GLY A 81 1.09 -10.81 26.04
C GLY A 81 0.95 -10.23 24.63
N VAL A 82 0.85 -11.08 23.61
CA VAL A 82 0.59 -10.66 22.23
C VAL A 82 -0.85 -10.17 22.10
N ARG A 83 -1.03 -8.98 21.53
CA ARG A 83 -2.33 -8.31 21.38
C ARG A 83 -2.50 -7.76 19.96
N LEU A 84 -3.74 -7.48 19.59
CA LEU A 84 -4.04 -6.75 18.36
C LEU A 84 -4.15 -5.25 18.68
N ALA A 85 -3.22 -4.43 18.22
CA ALA A 85 -3.21 -2.98 18.45
C ALA A 85 -4.53 -2.29 18.04
N CYS A 86 -5.19 -2.82 17.03
CA CYS A 86 -6.47 -2.33 16.56
C CYS A 86 -7.65 -2.64 17.49
N ARG A 87 -7.49 -3.57 18.45
CA ARG A 87 -8.53 -3.99 19.41
C ARG A 87 -8.15 -3.67 20.85
N MET A 88 -6.86 -3.70 21.17
CA MET A 88 -6.30 -3.30 22.45
C MET A 88 -6.54 -1.81 22.70
N ARG A 89 -7.24 -1.48 23.79
CA ARG A 89 -7.56 -0.11 24.19
C ARG A 89 -6.76 0.30 25.41
N LEU A 90 -6.28 1.54 25.39
CA LEU A 90 -5.62 2.16 26.54
C LEU A 90 -6.66 2.91 27.37
N PRO A 91 -6.94 2.48 28.62
CA PRO A 91 -7.90 3.17 29.47
C PRO A 91 -7.38 4.55 29.90
N VAL A 92 -8.30 5.47 30.15
CA VAL A 92 -7.98 6.80 30.70
C VAL A 92 -7.36 6.63 32.09
N GLY A 93 -6.19 7.22 32.32
CA GLY A 93 -5.41 7.06 33.56
C GLY A 93 -4.54 5.80 33.62
N GLY A 94 -4.69 4.88 32.66
CA GLY A 94 -3.86 3.68 32.56
C GLY A 94 -2.46 3.96 32.01
N ARG A 95 -1.53 3.04 32.29
CA ARG A 95 -0.19 3.03 31.68
C ARG A 95 0.08 1.67 31.09
N ALA A 96 0.53 1.63 29.84
CA ALA A 96 0.95 0.40 29.18
C ALA A 96 2.26 0.62 28.41
N SER A 97 3.12 -0.39 28.43
CA SER A 97 4.35 -0.44 27.64
C SER A 97 4.23 -1.55 26.61
N ILE A 98 4.47 -1.25 25.34
CA ILE A 98 4.40 -2.22 24.24
C ILE A 98 5.70 -2.27 23.45
N SER A 99 5.95 -3.37 22.74
CA SER A 99 6.86 -3.39 21.59
C SER A 99 6.10 -3.72 20.31
N LEU A 100 6.58 -3.16 19.20
CA LEU A 100 6.07 -3.48 17.87
C LEU A 100 6.69 -4.80 17.41
N LEU A 101 5.84 -5.75 17.03
CA LEU A 101 6.28 -7.01 16.44
C LEU A 101 6.36 -6.80 14.92
N ASN A 102 7.52 -6.36 14.44
CA ASN A 102 7.79 -6.13 13.02
C ASN A 102 7.76 -7.45 12.26
N LEU A 103 6.62 -7.78 11.66
CA LEU A 103 6.52 -8.89 10.70
C LEU A 103 6.66 -8.42 9.24
N GLU A 104 6.59 -7.11 8.96
CA GLU A 104 6.51 -6.60 7.57
C GLU A 104 7.48 -5.45 7.23
N SER A 105 8.25 -4.89 8.17
CA SER A 105 9.06 -3.68 7.91
C SER A 105 10.25 -3.89 6.96
N GLU A 106 10.62 -5.13 6.65
CA GLU A 106 11.72 -5.48 5.73
C GLU A 106 11.24 -6.20 4.46
N ALA A 107 9.93 -6.25 4.22
CA ALA A 107 9.38 -6.92 3.05
C ALA A 107 9.62 -6.10 1.77
N GLN A 108 10.72 -6.37 1.05
CA GLN A 108 10.75 -6.09 -0.38
C GLN A 108 9.74 -7.02 -1.06
N VAL A 109 8.64 -6.47 -1.57
CA VAL A 109 7.73 -7.20 -2.45
C VAL A 109 8.53 -7.60 -3.69
N VAL A 110 8.63 -8.90 -3.95
CA VAL A 110 9.43 -9.41 -5.07
C VAL A 110 8.72 -9.07 -6.39
N THR A 111 9.26 -8.09 -7.12
CA THR A 111 8.83 -7.77 -8.48
C THR A 111 9.49 -8.74 -9.46
N THR A 112 8.69 -9.48 -10.24
CA THR A 112 9.22 -10.33 -11.31
C THR A 112 9.23 -9.55 -12.62
N PHE A 113 10.41 -9.41 -13.23
CA PHE A 113 10.57 -8.75 -14.53
C PHE A 113 10.56 -9.78 -15.64
N LEU A 114 9.74 -9.55 -16.67
CA LEU A 114 9.95 -10.17 -17.97
C LEU A 114 11.06 -9.40 -18.68
N SER A 115 12.31 -9.83 -18.51
CA SER A 115 13.43 -9.35 -19.31
C SER A 115 13.23 -9.77 -20.77
N GLY A 116 12.56 -8.94 -21.57
CA GLY A 116 12.18 -9.37 -22.92
C GLY A 116 11.51 -8.36 -23.84
N THR A 117 11.44 -7.07 -23.51
CA THR A 117 11.01 -6.05 -24.49
C THR A 117 12.21 -5.49 -25.22
N GLU A 118 12.07 -5.40 -26.54
CA GLU A 118 13.10 -5.00 -27.49
C GLU A 118 13.73 -3.64 -27.12
N LYS A 119 14.98 -3.41 -27.55
CA LYS A 119 15.65 -2.11 -27.38
C LYS A 119 14.84 -1.02 -28.10
N GLU A 120 13.96 -0.35 -27.37
CA GLU A 120 13.31 0.84 -27.87
C GLU A 120 14.35 1.95 -28.08
N VAL A 121 14.15 2.74 -29.14
CA VAL A 121 14.93 3.94 -29.38
C VAL A 121 14.53 4.94 -28.30
N GLY A 122 15.45 5.25 -27.39
CA GLY A 122 15.14 6.16 -26.29
C GLY A 122 14.77 7.58 -26.73
N ARG A 123 14.23 8.35 -25.79
CA ARG A 123 13.60 9.64 -26.09
C ARG A 123 14.64 10.64 -26.59
N ARG A 124 14.37 11.27 -27.73
CA ARG A 124 15.24 12.29 -28.34
C ARG A 124 14.86 13.72 -27.95
N ASP A 125 13.70 13.89 -27.33
CA ASP A 125 13.15 15.16 -26.87
C ASP A 125 13.61 15.53 -25.46
N VAL A 126 14.39 14.67 -24.80
CA VAL A 126 14.97 14.89 -23.47
C VAL A 126 16.47 15.10 -23.58
N ALA A 127 17.04 15.86 -22.63
CA ALA A 127 18.48 15.96 -22.54
C ALA A 127 19.08 14.58 -22.21
N GLU A 128 20.27 14.30 -22.75
CA GLU A 128 21.04 13.13 -22.31
C GLU A 128 21.10 13.13 -20.79
N ASN A 129 21.19 11.93 -20.20
CA ASN A 129 21.43 11.84 -18.78
C ASN A 129 20.25 12.41 -17.94
N SER A 130 19.04 12.48 -18.50
CA SER A 130 17.81 12.83 -17.78
C SER A 130 17.09 11.59 -17.27
N TYR A 131 16.45 11.70 -16.10
CA TYR A 131 15.73 10.60 -15.48
C TYR A 131 14.27 10.96 -15.24
N GLY A 132 13.46 9.91 -15.14
CA GLY A 132 12.08 10.02 -14.68
C GLY A 132 11.70 8.84 -13.81
N CYS A 133 10.53 8.93 -13.19
CA CYS A 133 9.96 7.84 -12.41
C CYS A 133 8.68 7.33 -13.07
N ALA A 134 8.54 6.02 -13.16
CA ALA A 134 7.26 5.36 -13.43
C ALA A 134 6.74 4.81 -12.10
N ILE A 135 5.54 5.23 -11.70
CA ILE A 135 4.99 4.96 -10.37
C ILE A 135 3.62 4.33 -10.50
N ASP A 136 3.44 3.22 -9.80
CA ASP A 136 2.13 2.58 -9.61
C ASP A 136 1.70 2.74 -8.16
N ILE A 137 0.59 3.47 -7.94
CA ILE A 137 -0.02 3.64 -6.63
C ILE A 137 -1.20 2.66 -6.53
N GLY A 138 -0.89 1.45 -6.06
CA GLY A 138 -1.89 0.49 -5.64
C GLY A 138 -2.49 0.85 -4.27
N THR A 139 -3.67 0.29 -3.99
CA THR A 139 -4.31 0.43 -2.67
C THR A 139 -3.42 -0.16 -1.57
N THR A 140 -2.79 -1.31 -1.81
CA THR A 140 -1.95 -1.98 -0.81
C THR A 140 -0.45 -1.71 -0.97
N THR A 141 0.03 -1.57 -2.20
CA THR A 141 1.45 -1.48 -2.52
C THR A 141 1.70 -0.29 -3.43
N VAL A 142 2.82 0.41 -3.23
CA VAL A 142 3.32 1.47 -4.09
C VAL A 142 4.65 1.02 -4.67
N VAL A 143 4.80 1.15 -5.98
CA VAL A 143 6.02 0.78 -6.70
C VAL A 143 6.55 1.99 -7.46
N VAL A 144 7.85 2.25 -7.33
CA VAL A 144 8.56 3.33 -8.03
C VAL A 144 9.71 2.73 -8.82
N TYR A 145 9.73 2.97 -10.13
CA TYR A 145 10.83 2.65 -11.02
C TYR A 145 11.57 3.92 -11.39
N LEU A 146 12.89 3.95 -11.18
CA LEU A 146 13.75 4.99 -11.71
C LEU A 146 14.19 4.61 -13.12
N VAL A 147 13.90 5.47 -14.09
CA VAL A 147 14.11 5.21 -15.52
C VAL A 147 14.98 6.31 -16.10
N ARG A 148 15.95 5.92 -16.92
CA ARG A 148 16.75 6.83 -17.72
C ARG A 148 15.99 7.15 -19.01
N LEU A 149 15.64 8.42 -19.23
CA LEU A 149 14.70 8.80 -20.28
C LEU A 149 15.27 8.70 -21.69
N ASP A 150 16.56 9.00 -21.88
CA ASP A 150 17.25 8.98 -23.18
C ASP A 150 17.53 7.55 -23.68
N THR A 151 17.52 6.55 -22.80
CA THR A 151 17.76 5.13 -23.16
C THR A 151 16.59 4.20 -22.84
N GLN A 152 15.61 4.68 -22.07
CA GLN A 152 14.53 3.90 -21.46
C GLN A 152 14.99 2.78 -20.52
N GLU A 153 16.23 2.84 -20.05
CA GLU A 153 16.77 1.86 -19.13
C GLU A 153 16.18 2.04 -17.74
N ILE A 154 15.64 0.95 -17.17
CA ILE A 154 15.26 0.90 -15.75
C ILE A 154 16.56 0.80 -14.94
N ILE A 155 16.84 1.81 -14.13
CA ILE A 155 18.07 1.93 -13.34
C ILE A 155 17.95 1.18 -12.02
N ASP A 156 16.87 1.43 -11.28
CA ASP A 156 16.59 0.81 -9.98
C ASP A 156 15.07 0.90 -9.72
N ASN A 157 14.58 0.17 -8.73
CA ASN A 157 13.19 0.21 -8.30
C ASN A 157 13.04 0.03 -6.78
N ARG A 158 11.92 0.50 -6.25
CA ARG A 158 11.50 0.28 -4.86
C ARG A 158 10.03 -0.10 -4.84
N SER A 159 9.69 -1.02 -3.94
CA SER A 159 8.30 -1.38 -3.63
C SER A 159 8.11 -1.31 -2.12
N GLN A 160 7.02 -0.67 -1.69
CA GLN A 160 6.67 -0.52 -0.28
C GLN A 160 5.16 -0.63 -0.09
N MET A 161 4.73 -0.97 1.12
CA MET A 161 3.31 -0.94 1.48
C MET A 161 2.79 0.50 1.46
N ASN A 162 1.58 0.70 0.94
CA ASN A 162 0.93 2.01 0.91
C ASN A 162 0.59 2.46 2.36
N PRO A 163 1.15 3.58 2.85
CA PRO A 163 0.97 4.03 4.23
C PRO A 163 -0.47 4.45 4.50
N GLN A 164 -1.27 4.73 3.47
CA GLN A 164 -2.68 5.07 3.64
C GLN A 164 -3.51 3.91 4.22
N ARG A 165 -2.96 2.69 4.28
CA ARG A 165 -3.60 1.52 4.90
C ARG A 165 -4.05 1.75 6.35
N VAL A 166 -3.37 2.64 7.07
CA VAL A 166 -3.70 2.98 8.47
C VAL A 166 -5.00 3.77 8.59
N PHE A 167 -5.41 4.46 7.53
CA PHE A 167 -6.63 5.27 7.46
C PHE A 167 -7.79 4.53 6.80
N GLY A 168 -7.51 3.42 6.10
CA GLY A 168 -8.51 2.58 5.45
C GLY A 168 -7.88 1.42 4.70
N GLY A 169 -8.47 0.23 4.85
CA GLY A 169 -8.00 -1.01 4.22
C GLY A 169 -8.31 -1.12 2.73
N ASP A 170 -9.22 -0.30 2.22
CA ASP A 170 -9.64 -0.27 0.82
C ASP A 170 -9.96 1.17 0.36
N VAL A 171 -10.34 1.33 -0.91
CA VAL A 171 -10.65 2.65 -1.48
C VAL A 171 -11.84 3.33 -0.80
N ILE A 172 -12.88 2.58 -0.42
CA ILE A 172 -14.11 3.15 0.15
C ILE A 172 -13.87 3.66 1.58
N SER A 173 -13.21 2.86 2.40
CA SER A 173 -12.84 3.25 3.77
C SER A 173 -11.90 4.46 3.80
N ARG A 174 -11.00 4.61 2.82
CA ARG A 174 -10.18 5.83 2.67
C ARG A 174 -11.01 7.05 2.26
N ILE A 175 -11.98 6.87 1.36
CA ILE A 175 -12.91 7.96 1.01
C ILE A 175 -13.68 8.40 2.25
N GLN A 176 -14.27 7.46 3.01
CA GLN A 176 -14.97 7.76 4.26
C GLN A 176 -14.07 8.46 5.26
N TYR A 177 -12.83 8.00 5.46
CA TYR A 177 -11.87 8.67 6.34
C TYR A 177 -11.62 10.13 5.92
N SER A 178 -11.49 10.38 4.61
CA SER A 178 -11.30 11.73 4.08
C SER A 178 -12.47 12.67 4.35
N GLU A 179 -13.69 12.12 4.49
CA GLU A 179 -14.92 12.87 4.77
C GLU A 179 -15.17 13.08 6.26
N GLU A 180 -15.01 12.01 7.05
CA GLU A 180 -15.44 11.96 8.44
C GLU A 180 -14.37 12.47 9.41
N SER A 181 -13.09 12.36 9.03
CA SER A 181 -11.98 12.79 9.89
C SER A 181 -11.58 14.23 9.60
N GLU A 182 -11.41 15.03 10.66
CA GLU A 182 -10.90 16.39 10.55
C GLU A 182 -9.52 16.38 9.88
N GLY A 183 -9.39 17.07 8.74
CA GLY A 183 -8.18 17.07 7.92
C GLY A 183 -7.85 15.72 7.25
N GLY A 184 -8.79 14.77 7.18
CA GLY A 184 -8.56 13.42 6.69
C GLY A 184 -7.99 13.35 5.26
N LEU A 185 -8.52 14.18 4.35
CA LEU A 185 -8.00 14.31 2.97
C LEU A 185 -6.53 14.75 2.95
N GLU A 186 -6.17 15.75 3.75
CA GLU A 186 -4.80 16.27 3.83
C GLU A 186 -3.85 15.22 4.44
N GLN A 187 -4.31 14.46 5.43
CA GLN A 187 -3.53 13.37 6.03
C GLN A 187 -3.24 12.26 5.01
N LEU A 188 -4.27 11.82 4.27
CA LEU A 188 -4.12 10.82 3.20
C LEU A 188 -3.20 11.29 2.08
N GLN A 189 -3.34 12.55 1.64
CA GLN A 189 -2.51 13.16 0.59
C GLN A 189 -1.05 13.25 1.04
N LYS A 190 -0.80 13.78 2.24
CA LYS A 190 0.57 13.89 2.78
C LYS A 190 1.22 12.54 2.99
N ALA A 191 0.45 11.52 3.41
CA ALA A 191 0.98 10.18 3.59
C ALA A 191 1.55 9.62 2.29
N ILE A 192 0.80 9.70 1.18
CA ILE A 192 1.29 9.20 -0.12
C ILE A 192 2.40 10.08 -0.69
N ALA A 193 2.27 11.42 -0.63
CA ALA A 193 3.30 12.31 -1.15
C ALA A 193 4.65 12.16 -0.43
N ARG A 194 4.64 12.00 0.90
CA ARG A 194 5.86 11.73 1.68
C ARG A 194 6.49 10.40 1.33
N GLN A 195 5.68 9.35 1.13
CA GLN A 195 6.20 8.05 0.70
C GLN A 195 6.87 8.16 -0.67
N LEU A 196 6.21 8.80 -1.64
CA LEU A 196 6.78 8.96 -2.98
C LEU A 196 8.10 9.73 -2.94
N SER A 197 8.15 10.86 -2.22
CA SER A 197 9.40 11.62 -2.04
C SER A 197 10.50 10.72 -1.47
N THR A 198 10.20 10.00 -0.38
CA THR A 198 11.18 9.12 0.28
C THR A 198 11.70 8.03 -0.66
N MET A 199 10.81 7.33 -1.38
CA MET A 199 11.19 6.26 -2.28
C MET A 199 12.03 6.78 -3.46
N ILE A 200 11.66 7.93 -4.02
CA ILE A 200 12.38 8.56 -5.13
C ILE A 200 13.76 9.05 -4.68
N ASP A 201 13.83 9.75 -3.53
CA ASP A 201 15.08 10.27 -2.99
C ASP A 201 16.07 9.13 -2.70
N GLN A 202 15.58 8.03 -2.11
CA GLN A 202 16.37 6.81 -1.89
C GLN A 202 16.89 6.18 -3.19
N LEU A 203 16.09 6.16 -4.25
CA LEU A 203 16.48 5.64 -5.56
C LEU A 203 17.56 6.51 -6.22
N LEU A 204 17.41 7.83 -6.13
CA LEU A 204 18.38 8.79 -6.65
C LEU A 204 19.71 8.68 -5.90
N GLU A 205 19.66 8.60 -4.57
CA GLU A 205 20.84 8.44 -3.72
C GLU A 205 21.58 7.12 -3.99
N SER A 206 20.87 5.99 -4.01
CA SER A 206 21.50 4.67 -4.25
C SER A 206 22.08 4.54 -5.66
N SER A 207 21.57 5.31 -6.61
CA SER A 207 22.04 5.35 -8.00
C SER A 207 23.07 6.47 -8.27
N ALA A 208 23.45 7.24 -7.24
CA ALA A 208 24.33 8.41 -7.35
C ALA A 208 23.87 9.44 -8.40
N ILE A 209 22.56 9.67 -8.50
CA ILE A 209 21.93 10.62 -9.42
C ILE A 209 21.52 11.88 -8.65
N ALA A 210 21.91 13.04 -9.19
CA ALA A 210 21.55 14.32 -8.60
C ALA A 210 20.03 14.62 -8.77
N PRO A 211 19.33 15.14 -7.74
CA PRO A 211 17.88 15.36 -7.80
C PRO A 211 17.40 16.25 -8.94
N ASP A 212 18.20 17.23 -9.36
CA ASP A 212 17.89 18.14 -10.47
C ASP A 212 17.86 17.44 -11.84
N ARG A 213 18.37 16.19 -11.93
CA ARG A 213 18.29 15.37 -13.15
C ARG A 213 16.98 14.59 -13.27
N LEU A 214 16.17 14.54 -12.22
CA LEU A 214 14.81 14.01 -12.28
C LEU A 214 13.90 15.04 -12.96
N LYS A 215 13.33 14.69 -14.11
CA LYS A 215 12.54 15.62 -14.95
C LYS A 215 11.06 15.30 -14.97
N GLU A 216 10.71 14.02 -14.98
CA GLU A 216 9.34 13.57 -15.19
C GLU A 216 8.97 12.46 -14.20
N ILE A 217 7.76 12.52 -13.68
CA ILE A 217 7.18 11.50 -12.82
C ILE A 217 5.82 11.14 -13.41
N VAL A 218 5.69 9.91 -13.89
CA VAL A 218 4.42 9.37 -14.39
C VAL A 218 3.81 8.51 -13.30
N VAL A 219 2.61 8.85 -12.85
CA VAL A 219 1.87 8.12 -11.82
C VAL A 219 0.63 7.47 -12.44
N VAL A 220 0.51 6.17 -12.25
CA VAL A 220 -0.71 5.39 -12.51
C VAL A 220 -1.33 4.92 -11.20
N GLY A 221 -2.62 4.60 -11.26
CA GLY A 221 -3.37 4.05 -10.14
C GLY A 221 -4.86 4.16 -10.38
N ASN A 222 -5.62 3.56 -9.48
CA ASN A 222 -7.07 3.67 -9.51
C ASN A 222 -7.52 5.13 -9.24
N PRO A 223 -8.76 5.49 -9.61
CA PRO A 223 -9.24 6.87 -9.52
C PRO A 223 -9.11 7.47 -8.12
N THR A 224 -9.41 6.71 -7.06
CA THR A 224 -9.27 7.18 -5.68
C THR A 224 -7.83 7.52 -5.35
N MET A 225 -6.86 6.68 -5.73
CA MET A 225 -5.44 6.95 -5.48
C MET A 225 -4.95 8.20 -6.21
N ALA A 226 -5.36 8.39 -7.47
CA ALA A 226 -5.06 9.60 -8.24
C ALA A 226 -5.63 10.86 -7.57
N HIS A 227 -6.87 10.81 -7.08
CA HIS A 227 -7.50 11.93 -6.39
C HIS A 227 -6.80 12.26 -5.08
N LEU A 228 -6.49 11.25 -4.27
CA LEU A 228 -5.80 11.43 -3.00
C LEU A 228 -4.39 12.02 -3.19
N LEU A 229 -3.64 11.60 -4.21
CA LEU A 229 -2.32 12.17 -4.50
C LEU A 229 -2.40 13.68 -4.80
N LEU A 230 -3.38 14.09 -5.61
CA LEU A 230 -3.60 15.48 -5.97
C LEU A 230 -4.32 16.31 -4.89
N GLY A 231 -4.65 15.70 -3.74
CA GLY A 231 -5.45 16.36 -2.70
C GLY A 231 -6.85 16.74 -3.18
N ALA A 232 -7.35 16.09 -4.22
CA ALA A 232 -8.70 16.27 -4.74
C ALA A 232 -9.66 15.38 -3.94
N ASN A 233 -10.77 15.94 -3.45
CA ASN A 233 -11.71 15.17 -2.63
C ASN A 233 -12.34 14.02 -3.44
N PRO A 234 -12.13 12.74 -3.06
CA PRO A 234 -12.66 11.59 -3.80
C PRO A 234 -14.11 11.22 -3.44
N SER A 235 -14.79 11.95 -2.54
CA SER A 235 -16.17 11.70 -2.07
C SER A 235 -17.14 11.25 -3.16
N SER A 236 -17.17 11.95 -4.30
CA SER A 236 -18.13 11.71 -5.37
C SER A 236 -17.96 10.36 -6.07
N ILE A 237 -16.82 9.69 -5.87
CA ILE A 237 -16.57 8.33 -6.34
C ILE A 237 -17.38 7.31 -5.52
N ALA A 238 -17.56 7.53 -4.21
CA ALA A 238 -18.25 6.58 -3.32
C ALA A 238 -19.78 6.61 -3.43
N TYR A 239 -20.36 7.72 -3.89
CA TYR A 239 -21.81 7.90 -3.94
C TYR A 239 -22.32 8.00 -5.37
N ALA A 240 -23.47 7.37 -5.65
CA ALA A 240 -24.12 7.45 -6.94
C ALA A 240 -24.28 8.93 -7.37
N PRO A 241 -23.88 9.32 -8.59
CA PRO A 241 -23.58 8.47 -9.75
C PRO A 241 -22.11 8.00 -9.92
N PHE A 242 -21.30 7.97 -8.85
CA PHE A 242 -19.94 7.42 -8.80
C PHE A 242 -18.95 8.14 -9.73
N LEU A 243 -19.04 9.47 -9.77
CA LEU A 243 -18.27 10.28 -10.71
C LEU A 243 -16.99 10.81 -10.06
N PRO A 244 -15.81 10.58 -10.65
CA PRO A 244 -14.59 11.25 -10.21
C PRO A 244 -14.66 12.75 -10.55
N LEU A 245 -13.87 13.56 -9.87
CA LEU A 245 -13.76 15.00 -10.13
C LEU A 245 -13.09 15.29 -11.48
N PHE A 246 -12.23 14.39 -11.94
CA PHE A 246 -11.58 14.45 -13.23
C PHE A 246 -11.43 13.06 -13.85
N THR A 247 -11.38 13.02 -15.17
CA THR A 247 -11.03 11.80 -15.95
C THR A 247 -9.99 12.09 -17.01
N GLU A 248 -9.84 13.34 -17.39
CA GLU A 248 -8.81 13.83 -18.29
C GLU A 248 -7.40 13.66 -17.72
N PRO A 249 -6.38 13.46 -18.58
CA PRO A 249 -4.99 13.45 -18.15
C PRO A 249 -4.62 14.76 -17.45
N ARG A 250 -3.77 14.67 -16.42
CA ARG A 250 -3.25 15.83 -15.68
C ARG A 250 -1.75 15.97 -15.86
N GLN A 251 -1.29 17.21 -15.91
CA GLN A 251 0.12 17.57 -15.92
C GLN A 251 0.32 18.73 -14.96
N GLU A 252 1.08 18.49 -13.90
CA GLU A 252 1.27 19.41 -12.79
C GLU A 252 2.76 19.48 -12.43
N GLU A 253 3.14 20.39 -11.54
CA GLU A 253 4.46 20.38 -10.91
C GLU A 253 4.40 19.54 -9.63
N ALA A 254 5.29 18.56 -9.45
CA ALA A 254 5.28 17.68 -8.28
C ALA A 254 5.40 18.46 -6.96
N SER A 255 6.09 19.61 -7.00
CA SER A 255 6.26 20.53 -5.88
C SER A 255 4.94 21.06 -5.31
N GLN A 256 3.87 21.14 -6.10
CA GLN A 256 2.54 21.56 -5.64
C GLN A 256 1.94 20.59 -4.61
N PHE A 257 2.36 19.33 -4.65
CA PHE A 257 1.88 18.25 -3.78
C PHE A 257 2.90 17.87 -2.71
N GLY A 258 4.00 18.64 -2.59
CA GLY A 258 4.96 18.52 -1.51
C GLY A 258 6.09 17.50 -1.73
N PHE A 259 6.38 17.09 -2.98
CA PHE A 259 7.47 16.16 -3.29
C PHE A 259 8.28 16.57 -4.52
N ASN A 260 9.53 16.07 -4.60
CA ASN A 260 10.46 16.13 -5.73
C ASN A 260 10.42 17.42 -6.57
N GLN A 261 11.03 18.46 -6.01
CA GLN A 261 11.07 19.81 -6.58
C GLN A 261 11.66 19.84 -8.00
N GLY A 262 10.94 20.47 -8.94
CA GLY A 262 11.38 20.67 -10.32
C GLY A 262 11.08 19.51 -11.28
N ALA A 263 10.44 18.44 -10.80
CA ALA A 263 9.94 17.36 -11.65
C ALA A 263 8.48 17.61 -12.04
N LYS A 264 8.16 17.35 -13.31
CA LYS A 264 6.81 17.38 -13.84
C LYS A 264 6.06 16.11 -13.44
N LEU A 265 4.91 16.25 -12.80
CA LEU A 265 4.01 15.16 -12.46
C LEU A 265 2.99 14.96 -13.59
N ILE A 266 2.86 13.73 -14.07
CA ILE A 266 1.98 13.34 -15.17
C ILE A 266 1.08 12.21 -14.68
N LEU A 267 -0.23 12.43 -14.76
CA LEU A 267 -1.23 11.39 -14.51
C LEU A 267 -1.96 11.12 -15.82
N PRO A 268 -1.90 9.88 -16.36
CA PRO A 268 -2.73 9.49 -17.48
C PRO A 268 -4.22 9.58 -17.13
N GLY A 269 -5.06 9.67 -18.16
CA GLY A 269 -6.50 9.78 -17.98
C GLY A 269 -7.12 8.54 -17.32
N LEU A 270 -8.21 8.78 -16.60
CA LEU A 270 -9.05 7.78 -15.94
C LEU A 270 -10.26 7.46 -16.83
N VAL A 271 -10.91 6.32 -16.62
CA VAL A 271 -12.09 5.92 -17.42
C VAL A 271 -13.40 6.19 -16.67
N SER A 272 -13.44 5.89 -15.37
CA SER A 272 -14.64 6.04 -14.52
C SER A 272 -14.24 6.13 -13.05
N GLY A 273 -15.20 6.09 -12.12
CA GLY A 273 -14.92 6.11 -10.68
C GLY A 273 -14.13 4.90 -10.16
N TYR A 274 -14.12 3.77 -10.88
CA TYR A 274 -13.46 2.54 -10.44
C TYR A 274 -12.54 1.91 -11.51
N ILE A 275 -12.31 2.59 -12.64
CA ILE A 275 -11.36 2.16 -13.67
C ILE A 275 -10.37 3.30 -13.89
N GLY A 276 -9.14 3.10 -13.43
CA GLY A 276 -8.09 4.11 -13.41
C GLY A 276 -7.07 3.97 -14.54
N SER A 277 -5.97 4.68 -14.36
CA SER A 277 -4.86 4.68 -15.31
C SER A 277 -3.97 3.45 -15.17
N ASP A 278 -4.01 2.77 -14.02
CA ASP A 278 -3.44 1.44 -13.80
C ASP A 278 -3.94 0.44 -14.87
N VAL A 279 -5.26 0.37 -15.07
CA VAL A 279 -5.85 -0.52 -16.08
C VAL A 279 -5.54 -0.05 -17.50
N THR A 280 -5.66 1.25 -17.79
CA THR A 280 -5.49 1.73 -19.17
C THR A 280 -4.04 1.63 -19.63
N VAL A 281 -3.08 1.92 -18.75
CA VAL A 281 -1.65 1.76 -19.05
C VAL A 281 -1.25 0.29 -19.07
N GLY A 282 -1.83 -0.56 -18.20
CA GLY A 282 -1.65 -2.01 -18.27
C GLY A 282 -2.12 -2.58 -19.62
N LEU A 283 -3.29 -2.18 -20.09
CA LEU A 283 -3.80 -2.56 -21.41
C LEU A 283 -2.90 -2.04 -22.55
N LEU A 284 -2.42 -0.80 -22.45
CA LEU A 284 -1.48 -0.23 -23.42
C LEU A 284 -0.20 -1.08 -23.50
N ALA A 285 0.38 -1.45 -22.35
CA ALA A 285 1.59 -2.25 -22.26
C ALA A 285 1.44 -3.66 -22.86
N THR A 286 0.22 -4.21 -22.87
CA THR A 286 -0.04 -5.54 -23.48
C THR A 286 -0.17 -5.51 -25.01
N GLY A 287 -0.30 -4.32 -25.61
CA GLY A 287 -0.61 -4.17 -27.04
C GLY A 287 -1.97 -4.76 -27.43
N VAL A 288 -2.92 -4.85 -26.49
CA VAL A 288 -4.21 -5.53 -26.72
C VAL A 288 -5.02 -4.90 -27.85
N LEU A 289 -4.92 -3.58 -28.02
CA LEU A 289 -5.65 -2.82 -29.03
C LEU A 289 -5.17 -3.14 -30.46
N GLU A 290 -4.01 -3.76 -30.61
CA GLU A 290 -3.45 -4.19 -31.91
C GLU A 290 -3.91 -5.61 -32.28
N ARG A 291 -4.58 -6.32 -31.36
CA ARG A 291 -5.00 -7.71 -31.55
C ARG A 291 -6.31 -7.77 -32.34
N GLN A 292 -6.40 -8.64 -33.33
CA GLN A 292 -7.67 -8.94 -34.00
C GLN A 292 -8.55 -9.91 -33.20
N ALA A 293 -7.93 -10.75 -32.36
CA ALA A 293 -8.64 -11.71 -31.53
C ALA A 293 -9.28 -11.03 -30.31
N LYS A 294 -10.34 -11.65 -29.79
CA LYS A 294 -10.91 -11.25 -28.50
C LYS A 294 -9.92 -11.54 -27.39
N VAL A 295 -9.73 -10.58 -26.50
CA VAL A 295 -8.79 -10.70 -25.37
C VAL A 295 -9.53 -10.31 -24.09
N LEU A 296 -9.37 -11.13 -23.07
CA LEU A 296 -9.80 -10.81 -21.72
C LEU A 296 -8.56 -10.47 -20.90
N TYR A 297 -8.42 -9.20 -20.54
CA TYR A 297 -7.45 -8.71 -19.58
C TYR A 297 -8.08 -8.75 -18.19
N ILE A 298 -7.33 -9.26 -17.23
CA ILE A 298 -7.76 -9.37 -15.84
C ILE A 298 -6.62 -8.84 -14.99
N ASP A 299 -6.85 -7.72 -14.33
CA ASP A 299 -6.03 -7.21 -13.24
C ASP A 299 -6.56 -7.77 -11.93
N ILE A 300 -5.69 -8.39 -11.15
CA ILE A 300 -6.08 -9.01 -9.87
C ILE A 300 -5.31 -8.31 -8.76
N GLY A 301 -6.00 -7.45 -8.04
CA GLY A 301 -5.53 -6.86 -6.79
C GLY A 301 -6.65 -6.76 -5.76
N THR A 302 -6.60 -5.72 -4.93
CA THR A 302 -7.64 -5.40 -3.95
C THR A 302 -9.01 -5.27 -4.62
N ASN A 303 -9.01 -4.69 -5.82
CA ASN A 303 -10.11 -4.73 -6.76
C ASN A 303 -9.76 -5.72 -7.89
N GLY A 304 -10.79 -6.29 -8.51
CA GLY A 304 -10.66 -7.08 -9.72
C GLY A 304 -11.12 -6.27 -10.92
N GLU A 305 -10.20 -5.66 -11.64
CA GLU A 305 -10.48 -4.95 -12.88
C GLU A 305 -10.41 -5.92 -14.07
N ILE A 306 -11.48 -5.93 -14.86
CA ILE A 306 -11.62 -6.82 -16.01
C ILE A 306 -11.88 -5.95 -17.23
N ALA A 307 -11.12 -6.20 -18.30
CA ALA A 307 -11.32 -5.54 -19.57
C ALA A 307 -11.42 -6.56 -20.71
N LEU A 308 -12.51 -6.50 -21.47
CA LEU A 308 -12.77 -7.32 -22.65
C LEU A 308 -12.54 -6.47 -23.91
N TRP A 309 -11.53 -6.85 -24.69
CA TRP A 309 -11.36 -6.40 -26.06
C TRP A 309 -12.10 -7.35 -27.01
N ASP A 310 -13.01 -6.83 -27.83
CA ASP A 310 -13.81 -7.64 -28.77
C ASP A 310 -13.27 -7.68 -30.21
N GLY A 311 -12.14 -7.00 -30.47
CA GLY A 311 -11.59 -6.75 -31.80
C GLY A 311 -11.89 -5.34 -32.35
N SER A 312 -12.74 -4.57 -31.69
CA SER A 312 -13.15 -3.22 -32.10
C SER A 312 -13.39 -2.26 -30.92
N LYS A 313 -13.85 -2.78 -29.79
CA LYS A 313 -14.21 -2.03 -28.60
C LYS A 313 -13.65 -2.68 -27.36
N LEU A 314 -13.35 -1.83 -26.40
CA LEU A 314 -12.92 -2.21 -25.06
C LEU A 314 -14.09 -2.00 -24.08
N TYR A 315 -14.41 -3.04 -23.34
CA TYR A 315 -15.41 -3.03 -22.28
C TYR A 315 -14.69 -3.24 -20.95
N CYS A 316 -14.89 -2.36 -19.98
CA CYS A 316 -14.25 -2.48 -18.67
C CYS A 316 -15.30 -2.59 -17.56
N CYS A 317 -14.99 -3.38 -16.54
CA CYS A 317 -15.70 -3.38 -15.27
C CYS A 317 -14.72 -3.59 -14.12
N SER A 318 -15.13 -3.18 -12.92
CA SER A 318 -14.40 -3.42 -11.68
C SER A 318 -15.31 -4.18 -10.73
N SER A 319 -14.73 -5.07 -9.94
CA SER A 319 -15.42 -5.87 -8.94
C SER A 319 -14.65 -5.82 -7.62
N ALA A 320 -15.38 -5.82 -6.50
CA ALA A 320 -14.75 -6.00 -5.20
C ALA A 320 -14.29 -7.46 -5.07
N ALA A 321 -12.99 -7.70 -5.29
CA ALA A 321 -12.38 -9.02 -5.12
C ALA A 321 -11.95 -9.25 -3.66
N GLY A 322 -11.48 -8.19 -3.01
CA GLY A 322 -10.85 -8.26 -1.70
C GLY A 322 -9.40 -8.78 -1.78
N PRO A 323 -8.54 -8.43 -0.82
CA PRO A 323 -7.09 -8.64 -0.94
C PRO A 323 -6.64 -10.07 -0.57
N ALA A 324 -7.44 -11.09 -0.88
CA ALA A 324 -7.16 -12.49 -0.51
C ALA A 324 -5.85 -13.00 -1.15
N PHE A 325 -5.63 -12.70 -2.43
CA PHE A 325 -4.40 -13.03 -3.15
C PHE A 325 -3.19 -12.18 -2.74
N GLU A 326 -3.41 -11.06 -2.06
CA GLU A 326 -2.35 -10.29 -1.39
C GLU A 326 -2.01 -10.90 -0.01
N GLY A 327 -2.62 -12.03 0.33
CA GLY A 327 -2.50 -12.70 1.63
C GLY A 327 -3.22 -11.94 2.75
N ALA A 328 -4.05 -10.94 2.46
CA ALA A 328 -4.81 -10.24 3.47
C ALA A 328 -6.10 -10.99 3.84
N SER A 329 -6.49 -10.88 5.11
CA SER A 329 -7.64 -11.60 5.70
C SER A 329 -7.56 -13.14 5.66
N ILE A 330 -6.40 -13.71 5.30
CA ILE A 330 -6.08 -15.13 5.45
C ILE A 330 -5.16 -15.29 6.67
N ARG A 331 -5.49 -16.22 7.58
CA ARG A 331 -4.79 -16.38 8.88
C ARG A 331 -3.28 -16.60 8.76
N GLN A 332 -2.85 -17.31 7.73
CA GLN A 332 -1.44 -17.54 7.41
C GLN A 332 -1.04 -16.82 6.13
N GLY A 333 -1.86 -15.88 5.66
CA GLY A 333 -1.64 -15.15 4.42
C GLY A 333 -0.56 -14.09 4.58
N LEU A 334 0.38 -14.07 3.64
CA LEU A 334 1.46 -13.11 3.54
C LEU A 334 1.49 -12.53 2.13
N GLY A 335 2.10 -11.34 1.99
CA GLY A 335 2.55 -10.89 0.67
C GLY A 335 3.65 -11.79 0.11
N ALA A 336 4.04 -11.57 -1.15
CA ALA A 336 5.17 -12.26 -1.76
C ALA A 336 6.51 -11.76 -1.18
N ILE A 337 6.88 -12.30 -0.01
CA ILE A 337 8.05 -11.92 0.78
C ILE A 337 8.93 -13.16 1.07
N PRO A 338 10.23 -12.99 1.40
CA PRO A 338 11.09 -14.12 1.79
C PRO A 338 10.47 -14.99 2.91
N GLY A 339 10.43 -16.30 2.68
CA GLY A 339 9.80 -17.28 3.58
C GLY A 339 8.29 -17.47 3.38
N ALA A 340 7.63 -16.72 2.49
CA ALA A 340 6.27 -17.04 2.08
C ALA A 340 6.27 -18.28 1.17
N ILE A 341 5.36 -19.22 1.43
CA ILE A 341 5.12 -20.37 0.56
C ILE A 341 4.52 -19.86 -0.74
N ASP A 342 5.19 -20.12 -1.87
CA ASP A 342 4.81 -19.63 -3.20
C ASP A 342 4.25 -20.71 -4.12
N ARG A 343 4.48 -21.99 -3.82
CA ARG A 343 3.90 -23.14 -4.52
C ARG A 343 3.66 -24.30 -3.57
N ILE A 344 2.60 -25.04 -3.82
CA ILE A 344 2.27 -26.30 -3.13
C ILE A 344 2.02 -27.38 -4.19
N TRP A 345 2.56 -28.58 -3.98
CA TRP A 345 2.31 -29.73 -4.85
C TRP A 345 2.28 -31.04 -4.06
N ALA A 346 1.68 -32.06 -4.68
CA ALA A 346 1.72 -33.42 -4.12
C ALA A 346 3.10 -34.03 -4.32
N GLY A 347 3.73 -34.44 -3.22
CA GLY A 347 4.95 -35.25 -3.19
C GLY A 347 4.68 -36.74 -3.45
N GLN A 348 5.73 -37.55 -3.30
CA GLN A 348 5.58 -39.01 -3.32
C GLN A 348 4.83 -39.47 -2.06
N ASP A 349 4.10 -40.58 -2.17
CA ASP A 349 3.38 -41.23 -1.06
C ASP A 349 2.35 -40.36 -0.31
N GLY A 350 1.81 -39.31 -0.96
CA GLY A 350 0.76 -38.46 -0.40
C GLY A 350 1.28 -37.35 0.52
N GLU A 351 2.59 -37.14 0.59
CA GLU A 351 3.17 -35.99 1.28
C GLU A 351 2.84 -34.69 0.53
N VAL A 352 2.73 -33.59 1.27
CA VAL A 352 2.58 -32.24 0.70
C VAL A 352 3.96 -31.60 0.66
N ALA A 353 4.39 -31.19 -0.52
CA ALA A 353 5.64 -30.46 -0.72
C ALA A 353 5.36 -29.01 -1.08
N SER A 354 6.28 -28.12 -0.72
CA SER A 354 6.15 -26.68 -0.93
C SER A 354 7.49 -26.02 -1.22
N SER A 355 7.47 -24.90 -1.92
CA SER A 355 8.60 -23.99 -2.04
C SER A 355 8.31 -22.70 -1.28
N THR A 356 9.37 -22.02 -0.85
CA THR A 356 9.29 -20.70 -0.24
C THR A 356 10.12 -19.70 -1.07
N ILE A 357 9.67 -18.45 -1.09
CA ILE A 357 10.43 -17.35 -1.68
C ILE A 357 11.77 -17.23 -0.94
N SER A 358 12.86 -17.13 -1.71
CA SER A 358 14.25 -17.12 -1.22
C SER A 358 14.72 -18.37 -0.46
N GLY A 359 13.93 -19.46 -0.44
CA GLY A 359 14.30 -20.70 0.25
C GLY A 359 14.38 -20.58 1.79
N GLU A 360 13.79 -19.54 2.38
CA GLU A 360 13.75 -19.34 3.83
C GLU A 360 12.72 -20.25 4.53
N PRO A 361 12.81 -20.46 5.85
CA PRO A 361 11.78 -21.17 6.62
C PRO A 361 10.39 -20.55 6.40
N ALA A 362 9.38 -21.42 6.28
CA ALA A 362 8.01 -20.99 6.01
C ALA A 362 7.45 -20.09 7.12
N LYS A 363 7.02 -18.89 6.75
CA LYS A 363 6.39 -17.90 7.65
C LYS A 363 4.88 -17.77 7.41
N GLY A 364 4.39 -18.28 6.27
CA GLY A 364 3.01 -18.19 5.82
C GLY A 364 2.90 -18.50 4.33
N ILE A 365 1.77 -18.15 3.71
CA ILE A 365 1.37 -18.52 2.34
C ILE A 365 1.07 -17.24 1.55
N CYS A 366 1.67 -17.07 0.37
CA CYS A 366 1.33 -15.96 -0.52
C CYS A 366 0.32 -16.39 -1.60
N GLY A 367 -0.22 -15.43 -2.35
CA GLY A 367 -1.33 -15.69 -3.28
C GLY A 367 -1.02 -16.61 -4.46
N SER A 368 0.25 -16.94 -4.74
CA SER A 368 0.63 -17.83 -5.84
C SER A 368 0.60 -19.33 -5.51
N ALA A 369 0.60 -19.67 -4.21
CA ALA A 369 0.60 -21.03 -3.71
C ALA A 369 -0.72 -21.76 -4.00
#